data_AF-A0A183GYV3-F1
#
_entry.id   AF-A0A183GYV3-F1
#
_cell.length_a   1.000
_cell.length_b   1.000
_cell.length_c   1.000
_cell.angle_alpha   90.00
_cell.angle_beta   90.00
_cell.angle_gamma   90.00
#
_symmetry.space_group_name_H-M   'P 1'
#
loop_
_entity.id
_entity.type
_entity.pdbx_description
1 polymer ?
#
loop_
_entity_poly.entity_id
_entity_poly.type
_entity_poly.pdbx_seq_one_letter_code
_entity_poly.pdbx_strand_id
1 'polypeptide(L)'
;MVFHLIGVCAEWGWDDLAWGQRTMENQSLEASSSANAVERTKKTVSMIFEEEDIGFEEDILKNPFSLRSWLRYIEHKKKCKAPSKQINLVYERALKELPGSYKLWYNYLRFRRKQVVDKCPTDPAYKYVNNAYERALVFMHKMPRIWMEYCEFLTLQRLVTQTRRVFDRSLRALPVTQHDRIWPLYIKFVTSHEIPETTIRVYRRWVIDFYEFINFWKSATS
;
A
#
# COMPACT_ATOMS: atom_id res chain seq x y z
N MET A 1 -3.10 -64.81 -65.35
CA MET A 1 -3.49 -65.54 -64.13
C MET A 1 -3.49 -64.53 -62.99
N VAL A 2 -4.63 -63.89 -62.69
CA VAL A 2 -5.80 -64.39 -61.94
C VAL A 2 -5.70 -63.97 -60.47
N PHE A 3 -6.53 -62.98 -60.16
CA PHE A 3 -7.20 -62.62 -58.91
C PHE A 3 -7.50 -63.78 -57.95
N HIS A 4 -7.39 -63.54 -56.63
CA HIS A 4 -8.50 -63.57 -55.64
C HIS A 4 -7.95 -63.56 -54.19
N LEU A 5 -8.29 -62.54 -53.37
CA LEU A 5 -9.44 -62.48 -52.43
C LEU A 5 -9.32 -63.53 -51.31
N ILE A 6 -9.14 -63.16 -50.04
CA ILE A 6 -10.18 -62.74 -49.04
C ILE A 6 -9.38 -62.05 -47.89
N GLY A 7 -9.72 -60.93 -47.26
CA GLY A 7 -10.99 -60.26 -47.03
C GLY A 7 -11.29 -60.25 -45.52
N VAL A 8 -11.09 -59.12 -44.83
CA VAL A 8 -11.97 -58.66 -43.73
C VAL A 8 -12.03 -57.14 -43.76
N CYS A 9 -13.26 -56.67 -43.91
CA CYS A 9 -13.75 -55.31 -43.89
C CYS A 9 -14.09 -54.91 -42.44
N ALA A 10 -13.66 -53.73 -41.99
CA ALA A 10 -14.25 -52.94 -40.90
C ALA A 10 -13.53 -51.57 -40.92
N GLU A 11 -14.05 -50.59 -41.65
CA GLU A 11 -15.10 -49.64 -41.23
C GLU A 11 -14.48 -48.32 -40.71
N TRP A 12 -14.99 -47.21 -41.26
CA TRP A 12 -14.69 -45.79 -40.98
C TRP A 12 -13.33 -45.29 -41.52
N GLY A 13 -13.22 -44.44 -42.55
CA GLY A 13 -14.15 -43.47 -43.11
C GLY A 13 -14.03 -42.13 -42.39
N TRP A 14 -13.47 -41.13 -43.09
CA TRP A 14 -13.57 -39.67 -42.82
C TRP A 14 -12.75 -39.07 -41.65
N ASP A 15 -11.43 -38.84 -41.77
CA ASP A 15 -10.70 -38.10 -40.70
C ASP A 15 -9.69 -37.01 -41.13
N ASP A 16 -9.42 -36.79 -42.43
CA ASP A 16 -8.49 -35.71 -42.86
C ASP A 16 -9.17 -34.33 -43.02
N LEU A 17 -10.51 -34.26 -43.05
CA LEU A 17 -11.25 -32.98 -43.05
C LEU A 17 -11.62 -32.52 -41.63
N ALA A 18 -11.59 -33.41 -40.64
CA ALA A 18 -11.93 -33.11 -39.25
C ALA A 18 -10.76 -32.50 -38.46
N TRP A 19 -9.51 -32.86 -38.79
CA TRP A 19 -8.31 -32.27 -38.17
C TRP A 19 -8.09 -30.81 -38.59
N GLY A 20 -8.36 -30.47 -39.85
CA GLY A 20 -8.28 -29.10 -40.36
C GLY A 20 -9.36 -28.17 -39.78
N GLN A 21 -10.58 -28.66 -39.61
CA GLN A 21 -11.65 -27.90 -38.95
C GLN A 21 -11.39 -27.75 -37.44
N ARG A 22 -10.98 -28.83 -36.76
CA ARG A 22 -10.72 -28.80 -35.31
C ARG A 22 -9.49 -27.96 -34.92
N THR A 23 -8.48 -27.86 -35.79
CA THR A 23 -7.33 -26.95 -35.59
C THR A 23 -7.70 -25.49 -35.81
N MET A 24 -8.54 -25.18 -36.80
CA MET A 24 -9.08 -23.82 -37.00
C MET A 24 -10.07 -23.42 -35.89
N GLU A 25 -10.88 -24.35 -35.39
CA GLU A 25 -11.82 -24.13 -34.28
C GLU A 25 -11.06 -23.90 -32.96
N ASN A 26 -10.02 -24.69 -32.67
CA ASN A 26 -9.17 -24.47 -31.51
C ASN A 26 -8.36 -23.14 -31.62
N GLN A 27 -7.82 -22.79 -32.80
CA GLN A 27 -7.15 -21.51 -33.01
C GLN A 27 -8.10 -20.31 -32.91
N SER A 28 -9.35 -20.46 -33.36
CA SER A 28 -10.36 -19.40 -33.24
C SER A 28 -10.89 -19.26 -31.80
N LEU A 29 -10.96 -20.35 -31.03
CA LEU A 29 -11.25 -20.33 -29.59
C LEU A 29 -10.09 -19.70 -28.78
N GLU A 30 -8.83 -19.99 -29.12
CA GLU A 30 -7.64 -19.36 -28.51
C GLU A 30 -7.49 -17.88 -28.89
N ALA A 31 -7.77 -17.51 -30.15
CA ALA A 31 -7.81 -16.12 -30.60
C ALA A 31 -8.95 -15.34 -29.93
N SER A 32 -10.11 -15.96 -29.72
CA SER A 32 -11.23 -15.35 -29.01
C SER A 32 -10.97 -15.20 -27.50
N SER A 33 -10.25 -16.16 -26.89
CA SER A 33 -9.81 -16.09 -25.50
C SER A 33 -8.77 -14.97 -25.28
N SER A 34 -7.79 -14.87 -26.18
CA SER A 34 -6.74 -13.84 -26.14
C SER A 34 -7.27 -12.44 -26.48
N ALA A 35 -8.18 -12.31 -27.44
CA ALA A 35 -8.87 -11.05 -27.72
C ALA A 35 -9.70 -10.57 -26.52
N ASN A 36 -10.42 -11.47 -25.85
CA ASN A 36 -11.14 -11.14 -24.61
C ASN A 36 -10.19 -10.75 -23.47
N ALA A 37 -9.03 -11.39 -23.34
CA ALA A 37 -8.03 -11.00 -22.36
C ALA A 37 -7.46 -9.60 -22.65
N VAL A 38 -7.11 -9.33 -23.92
CA VAL A 38 -6.60 -8.03 -24.40
C VAL A 38 -7.64 -6.93 -24.18
N GLU A 39 -8.90 -7.17 -24.54
CA GLU A 39 -10.01 -6.22 -24.34
C GLU A 39 -10.26 -5.94 -22.86
N ARG A 40 -10.14 -6.97 -22.00
CA ARG A 40 -10.26 -6.82 -20.55
C ARG A 40 -9.10 -6.02 -19.97
N THR A 41 -7.87 -6.22 -20.43
CA THR A 41 -6.72 -5.37 -20.08
C THR A 41 -6.89 -3.96 -20.61
N LYS A 42 -7.32 -3.76 -21.86
CA LYS A 42 -7.58 -2.43 -22.44
C LYS A 42 -8.63 -1.67 -21.64
N LYS A 43 -9.72 -2.34 -21.28
CA LYS A 43 -10.79 -1.79 -20.42
C LYS A 43 -10.31 -1.51 -19.00
N THR A 44 -9.40 -2.31 -18.46
CA THR A 44 -8.80 -2.07 -17.14
C THR A 44 -7.84 -0.88 -17.19
N VAL A 45 -7.05 -0.76 -18.26
CA VAL A 45 -6.10 0.35 -18.48
C VAL A 45 -6.84 1.66 -18.75
N SER A 46 -7.90 1.66 -19.55
CA SER A 46 -8.72 2.86 -19.80
C SER A 46 -9.55 3.28 -18.59
N MET A 47 -9.93 2.34 -17.71
CA MET A 47 -10.47 2.68 -16.38
C MET A 47 -9.43 3.28 -15.43
N ILE A 48 -8.16 3.35 -15.81
CA ILE A 48 -7.08 3.85 -14.95
C ILE A 48 -6.44 5.13 -15.54
N PHE A 49 -6.35 5.22 -16.86
CA PHE A 49 -5.74 6.34 -17.58
C PHE A 49 -6.73 6.94 -18.58
N GLU A 50 -6.97 8.23 -18.42
CA GLU A 50 -7.79 9.06 -19.30
C GLU A 50 -6.89 9.78 -20.31
N GLU A 51 -7.40 10.20 -21.47
CA GLU A 51 -6.60 10.91 -22.48
C GLU A 51 -5.97 12.20 -21.93
N GLU A 52 -6.63 12.84 -20.96
CA GLU A 52 -6.11 14.02 -20.24
C GLU A 52 -4.86 13.73 -19.39
N ASP A 53 -4.57 12.46 -19.09
CA ASP A 53 -3.40 12.06 -18.31
C ASP A 53 -2.11 11.98 -19.14
N ILE A 54 -2.22 11.91 -20.47
CA ILE A 54 -1.08 11.60 -21.37
C ILE A 54 0.09 12.57 -21.13
N GLY A 55 -0.20 13.87 -21.02
CA GLY A 55 0.84 14.88 -20.79
C GLY A 55 1.57 14.69 -19.46
N PHE A 56 0.87 14.23 -18.41
CA PHE A 56 1.49 13.97 -17.11
C PHE A 56 2.30 12.66 -17.11
N GLU A 57 1.82 11.63 -17.81
CA GLU A 57 2.54 10.37 -17.98
C GLU A 57 3.85 10.59 -18.75
N GLU A 58 3.84 11.36 -19.83
CA GLU A 58 5.05 11.73 -20.56
C GLU A 58 6.06 12.49 -19.67
N ASP A 59 5.60 13.45 -18.87
CA ASP A 59 6.44 14.21 -17.95
C ASP A 59 7.12 13.32 -16.91
N ILE A 60 6.40 12.32 -16.39
CA ILE A 60 6.91 11.35 -15.43
C ILE A 60 7.89 10.39 -16.09
N LEU A 61 7.60 9.92 -17.31
CA LEU A 61 8.50 9.03 -18.06
C LEU A 61 9.82 9.73 -18.40
N LYS A 62 9.78 11.02 -18.74
CA LYS A 62 10.99 11.82 -19.00
C LYS A 62 11.82 12.01 -17.73
N ASN A 63 11.17 12.26 -16.58
CA ASN A 63 11.84 12.53 -15.32
C ASN A 63 11.23 11.76 -14.13
N PRO A 64 11.53 10.45 -13.99
CA PRO A 64 10.90 9.60 -12.97
C PRO A 64 11.25 10.00 -11.53
N PHE A 65 12.41 10.62 -11.30
CA PHE A 65 12.84 11.04 -9.97
C PHE A 65 12.37 12.45 -9.58
N SER A 66 11.61 13.12 -10.45
CA SER A 66 11.07 14.46 -10.19
C SER A 66 9.84 14.39 -9.28
N LEU A 67 10.02 14.69 -8.00
CA LEU A 67 8.91 14.80 -7.04
C LEU A 67 7.82 15.78 -7.52
N ARG A 68 8.21 16.87 -8.20
CA ARG A 68 7.27 17.89 -8.69
C ARG A 68 6.32 17.33 -9.76
N SER A 69 6.85 16.51 -10.69
CA SER A 69 6.06 15.90 -11.75
C SER A 69 4.99 14.97 -11.16
N TRP A 70 5.39 14.09 -10.24
CA TRP A 70 4.46 13.21 -9.51
C TRP A 70 3.38 13.97 -8.74
N LEU A 71 3.76 15.00 -7.99
CA LEU A 71 2.80 15.78 -7.21
C LEU A 71 1.79 16.52 -8.10
N ARG A 72 2.23 17.06 -9.24
CA ARG A 72 1.34 17.71 -10.21
C ARG A 72 0.32 16.71 -10.77
N TYR A 73 0.77 15.50 -11.12
CA TYR A 73 -0.13 14.47 -11.63
C TYR A 73 -1.16 14.03 -10.58
N ILE A 74 -0.72 13.79 -9.35
CA ILE A 74 -1.61 13.45 -8.23
C ILE A 74 -2.61 14.57 -7.94
N GLU A 75 -2.17 15.84 -8.03
CA GLU A 75 -3.03 16.99 -7.83
C GLU A 75 -4.09 17.10 -8.92
N HIS A 76 -3.72 16.87 -10.19
CA HIS A 76 -4.65 16.81 -11.30
C HIS A 76 -5.72 15.72 -11.06
N LYS A 77 -5.31 14.48 -10.76
CA LYS A 77 -6.25 13.40 -10.44
C LYS A 77 -7.19 13.71 -9.27
N LYS A 78 -6.69 14.42 -8.25
CA LYS A 78 -7.54 14.90 -7.14
C LYS A 78 -8.54 15.98 -7.57
N LYS A 79 -8.13 16.91 -8.43
CA LYS A 79 -9.00 17.96 -8.98
C LYS A 79 -10.13 17.38 -9.83
N CYS A 80 -9.82 16.40 -10.66
CA CYS A 80 -10.80 15.68 -11.48
C CYS A 80 -11.69 14.71 -10.67
N LYS A 81 -11.52 14.65 -9.34
CA LYS A 81 -12.25 13.74 -8.43
C LYS A 81 -12.19 12.28 -8.88
N ALA A 82 -11.04 11.88 -9.41
CA ALA A 82 -10.80 10.52 -9.85
C ALA A 82 -11.06 9.50 -8.71
N PRO A 83 -11.47 8.26 -9.03
CA PRO A 83 -11.66 7.22 -8.03
C PRO A 83 -10.43 7.06 -7.13
N SER A 84 -10.66 6.90 -5.83
CA SER A 84 -9.58 6.76 -4.82
C SER A 84 -8.57 5.67 -5.17
N LYS A 85 -9.01 4.60 -5.86
CA LYS A 85 -8.14 3.53 -6.36
C LYS A 85 -7.11 4.01 -7.38
N GLN A 86 -7.51 4.86 -8.34
CA GLN A 86 -6.60 5.42 -9.34
C GLN A 86 -5.55 6.32 -8.67
N ILE A 87 -5.99 7.21 -7.77
CA ILE A 87 -5.07 8.11 -7.04
C ILE A 87 -4.07 7.29 -6.21
N ASN A 88 -4.53 6.22 -5.54
CA ASN A 88 -3.67 5.31 -4.79
C ASN A 88 -2.63 4.64 -5.71
N LEU A 89 -3.02 4.23 -6.92
CA LEU A 89 -2.09 3.63 -7.88
C LEU A 89 -0.97 4.60 -8.27
N VAL A 90 -1.30 5.86 -8.56
CA VAL A 90 -0.30 6.90 -8.89
C VAL A 90 0.65 7.13 -7.71
N TYR A 91 0.14 7.16 -6.47
CA TYR A 91 0.98 7.23 -5.27
C TYR A 91 1.91 6.02 -5.13
N GLU A 92 1.40 4.80 -5.31
CA GLU A 92 2.21 3.58 -5.22
C GLU A 92 3.30 3.54 -6.30
N ARG A 93 2.99 4.01 -7.52
CA ARG A 93 4.01 4.19 -8.58
C ARG A 93 5.07 5.19 -8.17
N ALA A 94 4.66 6.38 -7.72
CA ALA A 94 5.57 7.42 -7.28
C ALA A 94 6.48 6.96 -6.13
N LEU A 95 5.96 6.16 -5.19
CA LEU A 95 6.71 5.64 -4.04
C LEU A 95 7.69 4.52 -4.41
N LYS A 96 7.49 3.82 -5.54
CA LYS A 96 8.47 2.87 -6.08
C LYS A 96 9.69 3.60 -6.61
N GLU A 97 9.49 4.70 -7.33
CA GLU A 97 10.59 5.53 -7.85
C GLU A 97 11.28 6.34 -6.75
N LEU A 98 10.50 6.87 -5.79
CA LEU A 98 10.98 7.78 -4.74
C LEU A 98 10.60 7.30 -3.32
N PRO A 99 11.18 6.18 -2.84
CA PRO A 99 10.84 5.62 -1.53
C PRO A 99 11.30 6.49 -0.35
N GLY A 100 12.30 7.36 -0.55
CA GLY A 100 12.81 8.26 0.50
C GLY A 100 12.06 9.59 0.65
N SER A 101 11.07 9.87 -0.19
CA SER A 101 10.41 11.18 -0.19
C SER A 101 9.42 11.33 0.96
N TYR A 102 9.79 12.12 1.98
CA TYR A 102 8.92 12.43 3.12
C TYR A 102 7.58 13.01 2.70
N LYS A 103 7.61 14.02 1.82
CA LYS A 103 6.41 14.73 1.38
C LYS A 103 5.43 13.79 0.69
N LEU A 104 5.95 12.83 -0.09
CA LEU A 104 5.12 11.86 -0.80
C LEU A 104 4.48 10.87 0.18
N TRP A 105 5.26 10.26 1.08
CA TRP A 105 4.75 9.38 2.13
C TRP A 105 3.72 10.07 3.02
N TYR A 106 4.02 11.28 3.50
CA TYR A 106 3.12 12.03 4.37
C TYR A 106 1.78 12.33 3.70
N ASN A 107 1.80 12.80 2.45
CA ASN A 107 0.59 13.05 1.69
C ASN A 107 -0.19 11.77 1.40
N TYR A 108 0.50 10.67 1.10
CA TYR A 108 -0.11 9.39 0.82
C TYR A 108 -0.80 8.80 2.06
N LEU A 109 -0.12 8.73 3.19
CA LEU A 109 -0.66 8.20 4.45
C LEU A 109 -1.88 9.00 4.91
N ARG A 110 -1.83 10.34 4.81
CA ARG A 110 -2.99 11.19 5.11
C ARG A 110 -4.17 10.93 4.18
N PHE A 111 -3.91 10.72 2.89
CA PHE A 111 -4.94 10.38 1.92
C PHE A 111 -5.57 9.01 2.22
N ARG A 112 -4.74 8.00 2.54
CA ARG A 112 -5.19 6.66 2.94
C ARG A 112 -6.00 6.67 4.23
N ARG A 113 -5.61 7.49 5.23
CA ARG A 113 -6.35 7.68 6.49
C ARG A 113 -7.75 8.23 6.21
N LYS A 114 -7.87 9.23 5.33
CA LYS A 114 -9.19 9.81 4.96
C LYS A 114 -10.13 8.78 4.33
N GLN A 115 -9.62 7.81 3.58
CA GLN A 115 -10.45 6.78 2.92
C GLN A 115 -11.07 5.76 3.89
N VAL A 116 -10.60 5.69 5.13
CA VAL A 116 -11.05 4.69 6.12
C VAL A 116 -11.83 5.29 7.28
N VAL A 117 -11.92 6.62 7.40
CA VAL A 117 -12.62 7.29 8.51
C VAL A 117 -14.08 6.85 8.60
N ASP A 118 -14.76 6.72 7.47
CA ASP A 118 -16.20 6.38 7.42
C ASP A 118 -16.48 4.87 7.53
N LYS A 119 -15.45 4.05 7.70
CA LYS A 119 -15.58 2.59 7.74
C LYS A 119 -15.51 2.07 9.18
N CYS A 120 -16.16 0.93 9.41
CA CYS A 120 -16.08 0.23 10.68
C CYS A 120 -14.61 -0.08 11.04
N PRO A 121 -14.17 0.09 12.30
CA PRO A 121 -12.79 -0.18 12.73
C PRO A 121 -12.30 -1.61 12.45
N THR A 122 -13.22 -2.57 12.34
CA THR A 122 -12.94 -3.98 12.02
C THR A 122 -12.71 -4.25 10.53
N ASP A 123 -13.00 -3.28 9.66
CA ASP A 123 -12.88 -3.45 8.21
C ASP A 123 -11.42 -3.72 7.79
N PRO A 124 -11.16 -4.68 6.88
CA PRO A 124 -9.82 -4.94 6.33
C PRO A 124 -9.10 -3.70 5.78
N ALA A 125 -9.83 -2.65 5.40
CA ALA A 125 -9.30 -1.36 5.00
C ALA A 125 -8.31 -0.79 6.02
N TYR A 126 -8.59 -0.91 7.32
CA TYR A 126 -7.69 -0.47 8.38
C TYR A 126 -6.36 -1.22 8.36
N LYS A 127 -6.40 -2.55 8.11
CA LYS A 127 -5.20 -3.38 7.95
C LYS A 127 -4.34 -2.92 6.76
N TYR A 128 -4.95 -2.56 5.64
CA TYR A 128 -4.20 -2.04 4.49
C TYR A 128 -3.54 -0.68 4.77
N VAL A 129 -4.16 0.19 5.59
CA VAL A 129 -3.56 1.46 6.02
C VAL A 129 -2.43 1.20 7.02
N ASN A 130 -2.61 0.28 7.97
CA ASN A 130 -1.55 -0.15 8.89
C ASN A 130 -0.33 -0.66 8.13
N ASN A 131 -0.52 -1.49 7.11
CA ASN A 131 0.56 -1.96 6.25
C ASN A 131 1.25 -0.82 5.48
N ALA A 132 0.51 0.23 5.09
CA ALA A 132 1.11 1.40 4.45
C ALA A 132 2.01 2.18 5.42
N TYR A 133 1.62 2.33 6.69
CA TYR A 133 2.47 2.92 7.72
C TYR A 133 3.72 2.10 7.98
N GLU A 134 3.59 0.78 8.12
CA GLU A 134 4.74 -0.11 8.34
C GLU A 134 5.75 -0.02 7.19
N ARG A 135 5.29 0.04 5.92
CA ARG A 135 6.17 0.30 4.77
C ARG A 135 6.84 1.67 4.82
N ALA A 136 6.10 2.71 5.19
CA ALA A 136 6.66 4.07 5.30
C ALA A 136 7.77 4.14 6.35
N LEU A 137 7.61 3.42 7.47
CA LEU A 137 8.57 3.39 8.57
C LEU A 137 9.88 2.70 8.21
N VAL A 138 9.90 1.77 7.25
CA VAL A 138 11.16 1.18 6.74
C VAL A 138 12.11 2.27 6.26
N PHE A 139 11.62 3.23 5.49
CA PHE A 139 12.43 4.32 4.95
C PHE A 139 12.50 5.54 5.89
N MET A 140 11.41 5.86 6.61
CA MET A 140 11.23 7.13 7.32
C MET A 140 11.18 7.01 8.85
N HIS A 141 11.80 5.98 9.44
CA HIS A 141 11.78 5.73 10.90
C HIS A 141 12.31 6.88 11.76
N LYS A 142 13.14 7.78 11.22
CA LYS A 142 13.69 8.93 11.97
C LYS A 142 12.72 10.13 12.06
N MET A 143 11.56 10.06 11.39
CA MET A 143 10.63 11.19 11.31
C MET A 143 9.51 11.06 12.36
N PRO A 144 9.48 11.91 13.41
CA PRO A 144 8.54 11.77 14.53
C PRO A 144 7.08 11.98 14.11
N ARG A 145 6.82 12.81 13.09
CA ARG A 145 5.46 13.10 12.61
C ARG A 145 4.72 11.85 12.13
N ILE A 146 5.40 10.95 11.44
CA ILE A 146 4.79 9.70 10.93
C ILE A 146 4.45 8.78 12.10
N TRP A 147 5.34 8.68 13.10
CA TRP A 147 5.08 7.91 14.31
C TRP A 147 3.87 8.42 15.09
N MET A 148 3.75 9.73 15.29
CA MET A 148 2.61 10.33 16.00
C MET A 148 1.29 9.99 15.30
N GLU A 149 1.20 10.24 14.00
CA GLU A 149 0.00 9.94 13.20
C GLU A 149 -0.33 8.44 13.22
N TYR A 150 0.69 7.57 13.19
CA TYR A 150 0.48 6.13 13.24
C TYR A 150 -0.01 5.66 14.62
N CYS A 151 0.58 6.17 15.70
CA CYS A 151 0.16 5.86 17.06
C CYS A 151 -1.28 6.31 17.28
N GLU A 152 -1.62 7.55 16.93
CA GLU A 152 -3.00 8.06 16.99
C GLU A 152 -3.96 7.18 16.18
N PHE A 153 -3.58 6.80 14.95
CA PHE A 153 -4.42 5.95 14.12
C PHE A 153 -4.70 4.57 14.74
N LEU A 154 -3.70 3.97 15.41
CA LEU A 154 -3.88 2.70 16.12
C LEU A 154 -4.72 2.82 17.40
N THR A 155 -4.65 3.96 18.11
CA THR A 155 -5.52 4.19 19.28
C THR A 155 -7.00 4.17 18.90
N LEU A 156 -7.36 4.64 17.69
CA LEU A 156 -8.73 4.59 17.17
C LEU A 156 -9.23 3.16 16.93
N GLN A 157 -8.33 2.23 16.61
CA GLN A 157 -8.66 0.81 16.35
C GLN A 157 -8.83 -0.01 17.65
N ARG A 158 -8.46 0.55 18.81
CA ARG A 158 -8.51 -0.12 20.13
C ARG A 158 -7.70 -1.43 20.22
N LEU A 159 -6.66 -1.59 19.38
CA LEU A 159 -5.78 -2.76 19.39
C LEU A 159 -4.66 -2.61 20.43
N VAL A 160 -4.98 -2.80 21.71
CA VAL A 160 -4.11 -2.47 22.85
C VAL A 160 -2.68 -3.01 22.72
N THR A 161 -2.54 -4.31 22.44
CA THR A 161 -1.23 -4.98 22.35
C THR A 161 -0.39 -4.45 21.19
N GLN A 162 -1.01 -4.20 20.04
CA GLN A 162 -0.32 -3.68 18.86
C GLN A 162 0.11 -2.23 19.09
N THR A 163 -0.82 -1.39 19.56
CA THR A 163 -0.57 0.02 19.88
C THR A 163 0.59 0.17 20.85
N ARG A 164 0.62 -0.64 21.93
CA ARG A 164 1.73 -0.66 22.89
C ARG A 164 3.07 -0.96 22.22
N ARG A 165 3.13 -2.02 21.41
CA ARG A 165 4.36 -2.41 20.70
C ARG A 165 4.85 -1.31 19.75
N VAL A 166 3.93 -0.56 19.14
CA VAL A 166 4.27 0.55 18.24
C VAL A 166 4.78 1.77 19.02
N PHE A 167 4.18 2.11 20.16
CA PHE A 167 4.73 3.13 21.08
C PHE A 167 6.13 2.75 21.58
N ASP A 168 6.34 1.49 21.99
CA ASP A 168 7.66 1.00 22.40
C ASP A 168 8.68 1.01 21.24
N ARG A 169 8.22 0.86 19.99
CA ARG A 169 9.08 0.93 18.80
C ARG A 169 9.41 2.38 18.44
N SER A 170 8.47 3.31 18.55
CA SER A 170 8.71 4.73 18.26
C SER A 170 9.72 5.35 19.22
N LEU A 171 9.61 5.05 20.52
CA LEU A 171 10.57 5.52 21.53
C LEU A 171 11.99 4.95 21.31
N ARG A 172 12.13 3.76 20.73
CA ARG A 172 13.44 3.19 20.37
C ARG A 172 14.00 3.75 19.07
N ALA A 173 13.14 4.11 18.12
CA ALA A 173 13.54 4.61 16.81
C ALA A 173 13.92 6.09 16.82
N LEU A 174 13.29 6.88 17.70
CA LEU A 174 13.48 8.33 17.77
C LEU A 174 14.51 8.73 18.84
N PRO A 175 15.29 9.80 18.61
CA PRO A 175 16.15 10.38 19.64
C PRO A 175 15.36 10.84 20.87
N VAL A 176 15.98 10.79 22.05
CA VAL A 176 15.37 11.19 23.34
C VAL A 176 14.81 12.61 23.32
N THR A 177 15.43 13.51 22.55
CA THR A 177 14.97 14.90 22.35
C THR A 177 13.58 15.03 21.73
N GLN A 178 13.06 13.96 21.11
CA GLN A 178 11.73 13.94 20.47
C GLN A 178 10.71 13.09 21.23
N HIS A 179 11.12 12.48 22.35
CA HIS A 179 10.24 11.63 23.16
C HIS A 179 9.13 12.45 23.83
N ASP A 180 9.39 13.74 24.10
CA ASP A 180 8.43 14.74 24.59
C ASP A 180 7.12 14.79 23.78
N ARG A 181 7.19 14.50 22.47
CA ARG A 181 6.03 14.48 21.58
C ARG A 181 5.24 13.17 21.61
N ILE A 182 5.90 12.06 21.91
CA ILE A 182 5.30 10.72 21.91
C ILE A 182 4.69 10.39 23.27
N TRP A 183 5.36 10.78 24.36
CA TRP A 183 4.93 10.47 25.73
C TRP A 183 3.50 10.95 26.05
N PRO A 184 3.07 12.19 25.72
CA PRO A 184 1.70 12.63 26.00
C PRO A 184 0.65 11.76 25.30
N LEU A 185 0.91 11.33 24.06
CA LEU A 185 0.03 10.42 23.32
C LEU A 185 -0.01 9.05 23.99
N TYR A 186 1.14 8.55 24.46
CA TYR A 186 1.22 7.26 25.10
C TYR A 186 0.49 7.26 26.47
N ILE A 187 0.70 8.29 27.28
CA ILE A 187 0.01 8.46 28.56
C ILE A 187 -1.49 8.58 28.34
N LYS A 188 -1.96 9.41 27.40
CA LYS A 188 -3.39 9.54 27.08
C LYS A 188 -4.01 8.18 26.70
N PHE A 189 -3.30 7.38 25.90
CA PHE A 189 -3.75 6.04 25.53
C PHE A 189 -3.83 5.10 26.73
N VAL A 190 -2.85 5.13 27.63
CA VAL A 190 -2.82 4.22 28.77
C VAL A 190 -3.83 4.64 29.84
N THR A 191 -4.05 5.94 30.06
CA THR A 191 -5.12 6.43 30.96
C THR A 191 -6.51 6.08 30.43
N SER A 192 -6.69 5.99 29.11
CA SER A 192 -7.98 5.59 28.54
C SER A 192 -8.27 4.08 28.62
N HIS A 193 -7.29 3.26 29.02
CA HIS A 193 -7.45 1.80 29.16
C HIS A 193 -7.16 1.41 30.62
N GLU A 194 -8.08 0.72 31.28
CA GLU A 194 -7.98 0.37 32.70
C GLU A 194 -7.03 -0.82 32.94
N ILE A 195 -5.73 -0.65 32.69
CA ILE A 195 -4.70 -1.70 32.91
C ILE A 195 -3.62 -1.18 33.88
N PRO A 196 -3.86 -1.22 35.20
CA PRO A 196 -3.05 -0.52 36.20
C PRO A 196 -1.57 -0.91 36.18
N GLU A 197 -1.24 -2.20 36.00
CA GLU A 197 0.15 -2.66 35.97
C GLU A 197 0.95 -2.08 34.79
N THR A 198 0.34 -2.05 33.61
CA THR A 198 0.99 -1.52 32.41
C THR A 198 1.12 -0.01 32.54
N THR A 199 0.11 0.65 33.08
CA THR A 199 0.12 2.08 33.42
C THR A 199 1.31 2.42 34.30
N ILE A 200 1.45 1.78 35.45
CA ILE A 200 2.53 2.06 36.40
C ILE A 200 3.90 1.87 35.75
N ARG A 201 4.09 0.80 34.96
CA ARG A 201 5.36 0.54 34.28
C ARG A 201 5.71 1.62 33.24
N VAL A 202 4.72 2.07 32.47
CA VAL A 202 4.90 3.13 31.46
C VAL A 202 5.23 4.47 32.13
N TYR A 203 4.51 4.82 33.20
CA TYR A 203 4.79 6.03 33.98
C TYR A 203 6.18 6.02 34.62
N ARG A 204 6.60 4.89 35.21
CA ARG A 204 7.96 4.75 35.77
C ARG A 204 9.03 5.01 34.72
N ARG A 205 8.88 4.43 33.53
CA ARG A 205 9.81 4.63 32.42
C ARG A 205 9.85 6.09 31.97
N TRP A 206 8.68 6.72 31.83
CA TRP A 206 8.59 8.15 31.47
C TRP A 206 9.35 9.04 32.45
N VAL A 207 9.22 8.79 33.77
CA VAL A 207 9.93 9.56 34.80
C VAL A 207 11.45 9.38 34.70
N ILE A 208 11.93 8.16 34.44
CA ILE A 208 13.36 7.87 34.27
C ILE A 208 13.91 8.60 33.04
N ASP A 209 13.26 8.43 31.88
CA ASP A 209 13.70 9.06 30.62
C ASP A 209 13.69 10.60 30.75
N PHE A 210 12.71 11.15 31.46
CA PHE A 210 12.64 12.58 31.75
C PHE A 210 13.75 13.07 32.69
N TYR A 211 14.08 12.29 33.72
CA TYR A 211 15.15 12.63 34.67
C TYR A 211 16.53 12.60 34.01
N GLU A 212 16.80 11.60 33.17
CA GLU A 212 18.03 11.51 32.38
C GLU A 212 18.16 12.70 31.41
N PHE A 213 17.06 13.08 30.76
CA PHE A 213 17.03 14.25 29.88
C PHE A 213 17.37 15.55 30.64
N ILE A 214 16.80 15.76 31.83
CA ILE A 214 17.13 16.93 32.67
C ILE A 214 18.61 16.94 33.07
N ASN A 215 19.15 15.80 33.49
CA ASN A 215 20.55 15.71 33.91
C ASN A 215 21.51 15.98 32.73
N PHE A 216 21.18 15.48 31.54
CA PHE A 216 21.92 15.80 30.33
C PHE A 216 21.98 17.31 30.08
N TRP A 217 20.84 18.02 30.17
CA TRP A 217 20.81 19.46 29.98
C TRP A 217 21.58 20.23 31.07
N LYS A 218 21.50 19.82 32.33
CA LYS A 218 22.28 20.42 33.42
C LYS A 218 23.80 20.27 33.20
N SER A 219 24.22 19.13 32.65
CA SER A 219 25.64 18.88 32.34
C SER A 219 26.14 19.64 31.11
N ALA A 220 25.26 20.02 30.18
CA ALA A 220 25.62 20.75 28.96
C ALA A 220 25.75 22.27 29.17
N THR A 221 25.24 22.79 30.29
CA THR A 221 25.28 24.21 30.65
C THR A 221 26.30 24.56 31.75
N SER A 222 27.02 23.56 32.27
CA SER A 222 28.14 23.73 33.23
C SER A 222 29.48 23.58 32.51
#